data_AF-A0A4U9D6Y4-F1
#
_entry.id   AF-A0A4U9D6Y4-F1
#
_cell.length_a   1.000
_cell.length_b   1.000
_cell.length_c   1.000
_cell.angle_alpha   90.00
_cell.angle_beta   90.00
_cell.angle_gamma   90.00
#
_symmetry.space_group_name_H-M   'P 1'
#
loop_
_entity.id
_entity.type
_entity.pdbx_description
1 polymer ?
#
loop_
_entity_poly.entity_id
_entity_poly.type
_entity_poly.pdbx_seq_one_letter_code
_entity_poly.pdbx_strand_id
1 'polypeptide(L)' 'MKYAKSIALLAGVVTALIAQPASANALQDIQQRGELRVATDMSLPPSGMLDASMKPVGSDVETAELLAKDWGLS' A
#
# COMPACT_ATOMS: atom_id res chain seq x y z
N MET A 1 38.87 -17.98 -20.00
CA MET A 1 38.58 -17.29 -18.72
C MET A 1 39.10 -15.84 -18.63
N LYS A 2 40.04 -15.40 -19.47
CA LYS A 2 40.69 -14.07 -19.38
C LYS A 2 39.74 -12.86 -19.35
N TYR A 3 38.58 -12.94 -20.01
CA TYR A 3 37.61 -11.83 -20.09
C TYR A 3 36.39 -12.00 -19.17
N ALA A 4 36.29 -13.12 -18.44
CA ALA A 4 35.10 -13.41 -17.62
C ALA A 4 34.85 -12.35 -16.54
N LYS A 5 35.92 -11.81 -15.95
CA LYS A 5 35.84 -10.73 -14.95
C LYS A 5 35.38 -9.41 -15.57
N SER A 6 35.87 -9.08 -16.76
CA SER A 6 35.49 -7.86 -17.50
C SER A 6 34.04 -7.91 -17.97
N ILE A 7 33.58 -9.09 -18.42
CA ILE A 7 32.18 -9.32 -18.81
C ILE A 7 31.26 -9.22 -17.58
N ALA A 8 31.65 -9.81 -16.45
CA ALA A 8 30.87 -9.72 -15.21
C ALA A 8 30.77 -8.28 -14.68
N LEU A 9 31.86 -7.51 -14.76
CA LEU A 9 31.85 -6.09 -14.36
C LEU A 9 30.95 -5.25 -15.27
N LEU A 10 31.06 -5.44 -16.59
CA LEU A 10 30.22 -4.73 -17.55
C LEU A 10 28.74 -5.08 -17.38
N ALA A 11 28.43 -6.36 -17.15
CA ALA A 11 27.07 -6.80 -16.84
C ALA A 11 26.53 -6.11 -15.57
N GLY A 12 27.32 -6.05 -14.49
CA GLY A 12 26.93 -5.38 -13.26
C GLY A 12 26.65 -3.87 -13.43
N VAL A 13 27.46 -3.18 -14.23
CA VAL A 13 27.26 -1.75 -14.54
C VAL A 13 26.00 -1.55 -15.38
N VAL A 14 25.77 -2.40 -16.39
CA VAL A 14 24.54 -2.33 -17.20
C VAL A 14 23.31 -2.58 -16.34
N THR A 15 23.33 -3.58 -15.45
CA THR A 15 22.21 -3.87 -14.54
C THR A 15 21.93 -2.71 -13.58
N ALA A 16 22.97 -2.03 -13.08
CA ALA A 16 22.82 -0.86 -12.22
C ALA A 16 22.22 0.35 -12.96
N LEU A 17 22.51 0.51 -14.25
CA LEU A 17 21.99 1.62 -15.07
C LEU A 17 20.54 1.41 -15.52
N ILE A 18 20.07 0.17 -15.60
CA ILE A 18 18.68 -0.18 -15.98
C ILE A 18 17.77 -0.43 -14.78
N ALA A 19 18.31 -0.37 -13.56
CA ALA A 19 17.52 -0.52 -12.34
C ALA A 19 16.62 0.71 -12.17
N GLN A 20 15.34 0.57 -12.50
CA GLN A 20 14.35 1.60 -12.16
C GLN A 20 14.07 1.55 -10.65
N PRO A 21 13.97 2.71 -9.97
CA PRO A 21 13.52 2.74 -8.59
C PRO A 21 12.12 2.12 -8.51
N ALA A 22 11.93 1.20 -7.58
CA ALA A 22 10.59 0.67 -7.31
C ALA A 22 9.71 1.80 -6.78
N SER A 23 8.56 2.04 -7.42
CA SER A 23 7.58 3.03 -6.98
C SER A 23 6.83 2.53 -5.74
N ALA A 24 7.39 2.77 -4.55
CA ALA A 24 6.76 2.51 -3.26
C ALA A 24 5.98 3.73 -2.71
N ASN A 25 5.41 4.54 -3.60
CA ASN A 25 4.83 5.83 -3.23
C ASN A 25 3.38 5.73 -2.70
N ALA A 26 2.76 4.55 -2.69
CA ALA A 26 1.36 4.42 -2.31
C ALA A 26 1.06 4.95 -0.89
N LEU A 27 1.91 4.64 0.09
CA LEU A 27 1.74 5.16 1.46
C LEU A 27 1.97 6.68 1.51
N GLN A 28 2.99 7.17 0.81
CA GLN A 28 3.27 8.60 0.73
C GLN A 28 2.10 9.36 0.10
N ASP A 29 1.52 8.83 -0.98
CA ASP A 29 0.36 9.42 -1.65
C ASP A 29 -0.89 9.40 -0.75
N ILE A 30 -1.06 8.36 0.08
CA ILE A 30 -2.10 8.29 1.11
C ILE A 30 -1.89 9.37 2.17
N GLN A 31 -0.67 9.48 2.70
CA GLN A 31 -0.32 10.48 3.72
C GLN A 31 -0.46 11.92 3.18
N GLN A 32 -0.06 12.16 1.93
CA GLN A 32 -0.20 13.47 1.28
C GLN A 32 -1.66 13.87 1.08
N ARG A 33 -2.57 12.93 0.82
CA ARG A 33 -4.01 13.22 0.78
C ARG A 33 -4.61 13.49 2.16
N GLY A 34 -4.01 12.93 3.21
CA GLY A 34 -4.55 13.02 4.57
C GLY A 34 -5.78 12.14 4.84
N GLU A 35 -6.12 11.22 3.93
CA GLU A 35 -7.36 10.41 3.98
C GLU A 35 -7.08 8.95 3.59
N LEU A 36 -7.53 8.00 4.42
CA LEU A 36 -7.47 6.56 4.12
C LEU A 36 -8.79 6.10 3.50
N ARG A 37 -8.74 5.66 2.24
CA ARG A 37 -9.93 5.16 1.51
C ARG A 37 -9.95 3.64 1.51
N VAL A 38 -10.98 3.05 2.10
CA VAL A 38 -11.15 1.60 2.22
C VAL A 38 -12.47 1.18 1.59
N ALA A 39 -12.41 0.21 0.68
CA ALA A 39 -13.60 -0.43 0.13
C ALA A 39 -13.89 -1.72 0.90
N THR A 40 -15.14 -1.91 1.32
CA THR A 40 -15.63 -3.13 1.97
C THR A 40 -17.11 -3.33 1.62
N ASP A 41 -17.58 -4.57 1.72
CA ASP A 41 -18.94 -4.98 1.40
C ASP A 41 -19.84 -4.85 2.65
N MET A 42 -20.92 -4.07 2.53
CA MET A 42 -21.88 -3.81 3.62
C MET A 42 -22.95 -4.92 3.77
N SER A 43 -22.80 -6.04 3.05
CA SER A 43 -23.71 -7.18 3.09
C SER A 43 -23.11 -8.41 3.80
N LEU A 44 -21.95 -8.26 4.45
CA LEU A 44 -21.21 -9.34 5.09
C LEU A 44 -21.09 -9.16 6.62
N PRO A 45 -22.16 -9.32 7.41
CA PRO A 45 -22.03 -9.31 8.87
C PRO A 45 -21.14 -10.48 9.39
N PRO A 46 -20.27 -10.24 10.39
CA PRO A 46 -20.04 -8.98 11.12
C PRO A 46 -18.94 -8.08 10.53
N SER A 47 -18.38 -8.43 9.36
CA SER A 47 -17.25 -7.72 8.74
C SER A 47 -17.63 -6.33 8.24
N GLY A 48 -18.73 -6.23 7.49
CA GLY A 48 -19.25 -4.96 6.98
C GLY A 48 -20.77 -5.00 6.91
N MET A 49 -21.42 -4.03 7.56
CA MET A 49 -22.87 -3.93 7.63
C MET A 49 -23.33 -2.50 7.90
N LEU A 50 -24.63 -2.25 7.75
CA LEU A 50 -25.26 -1.01 8.19
C LEU A 50 -25.92 -1.21 9.56
N ASP A 51 -25.73 -0.25 10.47
CA ASP A 51 -26.43 -0.22 11.75
C ASP A 51 -27.89 0.27 11.60
N ALA A 52 -28.63 0.33 12.71
CA ALA A 52 -30.02 0.81 12.72
C ALA A 52 -30.17 2.29 12.28
N SER A 53 -29.08 3.05 12.26
CA SER A 53 -29.02 4.43 11.79
C SER A 53 -28.49 4.55 10.36
N MET A 54 -28.37 3.43 9.62
CA MET A 54 -27.81 3.36 8.27
C MET A 54 -26.34 3.80 8.17
N LYS A 55 -25.55 3.64 9.24
CA LYS A 55 -24.11 3.90 9.23
C LYS A 55 -23.31 2.61 8.98
N PRO A 56 -22.22 2.66 8.19
CA PRO A 56 -21.27 1.55 8.09
C PRO A 56 -20.71 1.18 9.47
N VAL A 57 -20.75 -0.09 9.83
CA VAL A 57 -20.15 -0.69 11.02
C VAL A 57 -19.64 -2.10 10.70
N GLY A 58 -18.84 -2.68 11.58
CA GLY A 58 -18.28 -4.02 11.43
C GLY A 58 -16.76 -4.04 11.56
N SER A 59 -16.16 -5.23 11.56
CA SER A 59 -14.71 -5.37 11.80
C SER A 59 -13.84 -4.68 10.74
N ASP A 60 -14.29 -4.65 9.48
CA ASP A 60 -13.55 -4.00 8.39
C ASP A 60 -13.54 -2.48 8.58
N VAL A 61 -14.70 -1.92 8.96
CA VAL A 61 -14.87 -0.49 9.22
C VAL A 61 -14.06 -0.07 10.43
N GLU A 62 -14.16 -0.82 11.54
CA GLU A 62 -13.38 -0.55 12.76
C GLU A 62 -11.87 -0.62 12.50
N THR A 63 -11.42 -1.62 11.74
CA THR A 63 -10.00 -1.76 11.37
C THR A 63 -9.53 -0.56 10.53
N ALA A 64 -10.35 -0.10 9.57
CA ALA A 64 -10.03 1.06 8.76
C ALA A 64 -9.93 2.34 9.60
N GLU A 65 -10.88 2.57 10.51
CA GLU A 65 -10.89 3.73 11.41
C GLU A 65 -9.69 3.74 12.35
N LEU A 66 -9.36 2.59 12.95
CA LEU A 66 -8.19 2.46 13.82
C LEU A 66 -6.89 2.70 13.06
N LEU A 67 -6.76 2.15 11.84
CA LEU A 67 -5.58 2.36 11.01
C LEU A 67 -5.43 3.83 10.58
N ALA A 68 -6.52 4.47 10.17
CA ALA A 68 -6.52 5.90 9.83
C ALA A 68 -6.06 6.74 11.02
N LYS A 69 -6.60 6.46 12.22
CA LYS A 69 -6.21 7.13 13.46
C LYS A 69 -4.73 6.94 13.78
N ASP A 70 -4.21 5.71 13.70
CA ASP A 70 -2.81 5.41 13.98
C ASP A 70 -1.86 6.11 12.99
N TRP A 71 -2.31 6.32 11.75
CA TRP A 71 -1.55 7.03 10.72
C TRP A 71 -1.78 8.55 10.72
N GLY A 72 -2.65 9.08 11.58
CA GLY A 72 -2.99 10.50 11.63
C GLY A 72 -3.79 10.99 10.42
N LEU A 73 -4.60 10.12 9.82
CA LEU A 73 -5.44 10.37 8.66
C LEU A 73 -6.92 10.40 9.06
N SER A 74 -7.74 10.96 8.18
CA SER A 74 -9.21 10.81 8.23
C SER A 74 -9.67 9.50 7.61
#